data_AF-A0A9X1ZX27-F1
#
_entry.id   AF-A0A9X1ZX27-F1
#
_cell.length_a   1.000
_cell.length_b   1.000
_cell.length_c   1.000
_cell.angle_alpha   90.00
_cell.angle_beta   90.00
_cell.angle_gamma   90.00
#
_symmetry.space_group_name_H-M   'P 1'
#
loop_
_entity.id
_entity.type
_entity.pdbx_description
1 polymer ?
#
loop_
_entity_poly.entity_id
_entity_poly.type
_entity_poly.pdbx_seq_one_letter_code
_entity_poly.pdbx_strand_id
1 'polypeptide(L)'
;MYVSQHKYLQPFFIFKKSLNHFDYYKLPTLKEVQEFIEKEGHLQGVPSAKEVKEEGLMLGEINAKLLQKIEELTLYTIEQEIQLKKQQELLNNQESREIELQKKLLEQQESLKSLLKRIEILEQE
;
A
#
# COMPACT_ATOMS: atom_id res chain seq x y z
N MET A 1 -13.39 -18.04 41.13
CA MET A 1 -12.61 -16.80 40.88
C MET A 1 -12.52 -16.62 39.37
N TYR A 2 -13.44 -15.86 38.78
CA TYR A 2 -13.46 -15.62 37.33
C TYR A 2 -12.31 -14.67 37.00
N VAL A 3 -11.25 -15.20 36.40
CA VAL A 3 -10.17 -14.37 35.86
C VAL A 3 -10.76 -13.60 34.68
N SER A 4 -10.72 -12.28 34.76
CA SER A 4 -11.33 -11.35 33.81
C SER A 4 -10.85 -11.62 32.38
N GLN A 5 -11.66 -12.33 31.58
CA GLN A 5 -11.34 -12.70 30.19
C GLN A 5 -11.31 -11.49 29.23
N HIS A 6 -11.62 -10.29 29.71
CA HIS A 6 -11.66 -9.08 28.89
C HIS A 6 -10.27 -8.54 28.52
N LYS A 7 -9.20 -8.96 29.19
CA LYS A 7 -7.84 -8.45 28.90
C LYS A 7 -7.22 -9.06 27.63
N TYR A 8 -7.73 -10.20 27.17
CA TYR A 8 -7.15 -10.99 26.07
C TYR A 8 -7.94 -10.93 24.76
N LEU A 9 -9.06 -10.19 24.72
CA LEU A 9 -9.93 -10.05 23.54
C LEU A 9 -9.59 -8.86 22.63
N GLN A 10 -8.58 -8.05 22.99
CA GLN A 10 -8.14 -6.87 22.24
C GLN A 10 -7.72 -7.13 20.77
N PRO A 11 -7.09 -8.28 20.41
CA PRO A 11 -6.59 -8.47 19.05
C PRO A 11 -7.71 -8.46 18.00
N PHE A 12 -8.83 -9.15 18.25
CA PHE A 12 -9.95 -9.31 17.30
C PHE A 12 -10.69 -8.02 16.92
N PHE A 13 -10.37 -6.90 17.57
CA PHE A 13 -11.11 -5.65 17.39
C PHE A 13 -10.48 -4.68 16.40
N ILE A 14 -9.25 -4.85 15.89
CA ILE A 14 -8.67 -3.85 14.96
C ILE A 14 -9.52 -3.81 13.67
N PHE A 15 -9.91 -4.96 13.13
CA PHE A 15 -10.79 -5.00 11.95
C PHE A 15 -12.17 -4.37 12.18
N LYS A 16 -12.84 -4.65 13.31
CA LYS A 16 -14.16 -4.07 13.60
C LYS A 16 -14.10 -2.56 13.84
N LYS A 17 -12.99 -2.09 14.40
CA LYS A 17 -12.79 -0.71 14.88
C LYS A 17 -12.30 0.23 13.77
N SER A 18 -11.59 -0.30 12.77
CA SER A 18 -11.28 0.43 11.53
C SER A 18 -12.50 0.60 10.62
N LEU A 19 -13.53 -0.22 10.77
CA LEU A 19 -14.73 -0.21 9.93
C LEU A 19 -15.95 0.45 10.59
N ASN A 20 -15.96 0.63 11.92
CA ASN A 20 -17.03 1.31 12.66
C ASN A 20 -16.49 2.15 13.84
N HIS A 21 -17.06 3.35 13.98
CA HIS A 21 -16.59 4.57 14.64
C HIS A 21 -16.49 4.58 16.19
N PHE A 22 -16.00 3.52 16.86
CA PHE A 22 -15.90 3.50 18.34
C PHE A 22 -14.50 3.11 18.85
N ASP A 23 -13.82 4.08 19.46
CA ASP A 23 -12.46 4.11 20.02
C ASP A 23 -11.33 3.78 19.03
N TYR A 24 -10.55 4.75 18.55
CA TYR A 24 -9.53 4.45 17.53
C TYR A 24 -8.32 3.71 18.10
N TYR A 25 -8.13 2.45 17.70
CA TYR A 25 -6.78 1.89 17.71
C TYR A 25 -5.99 2.68 16.67
N LYS A 26 -5.02 3.49 17.12
CA LYS A 26 -4.17 4.26 16.22
C LYS A 26 -3.19 3.28 15.57
N LEU A 27 -3.52 2.85 14.35
CA LEU A 27 -2.61 2.10 13.50
C LEU A 27 -1.35 2.96 13.31
N PRO A 28 -0.15 2.48 13.70
CA PRO A 28 1.07 3.22 13.44
C PRO A 28 1.28 3.36 11.93
N THR A 29 2.04 4.35 11.51
CA THR A 29 2.48 4.44 10.12
C THR A 29 3.63 3.47 9.89
N LEU A 30 3.82 2.99 8.66
CA LEU A 30 4.97 2.14 8.33
C LEU A 30 6.31 2.82 8.64
N LYS A 31 6.35 4.16 8.60
CA LYS A 31 7.52 4.95 9.00
C LYS A 31 7.78 4.85 10.50
N GLU A 32 6.76 5.07 11.33
CA GLU A 32 6.88 4.90 12.79
C GLU A 32 7.28 3.45 13.16
N VAL A 33 6.74 2.46 12.44
CA VAL A 33 7.12 1.05 12.62
C VAL A 33 8.60 0.84 12.28
N GLN A 34 9.07 1.37 11.14
CA GLN A 34 10.47 1.27 10.73
C GLN A 34 11.41 1.91 11.76
N GLU A 35 11.14 3.15 12.18
CA GLU A 35 11.94 3.88 13.17
C GLU A 35 12.03 3.10 14.49
N PHE A 36 10.92 2.47 14.91
CA PHE A 36 10.92 1.63 16.11
C PHE A 36 11.78 0.38 15.94
N ILE A 37 11.68 -0.32 14.81
CA ILE A 37 12.50 -1.52 14.53
C ILE A 37 13.99 -1.17 14.51
N GLU A 38 14.36 -0.05 13.91
CA GLU A 38 15.75 0.42 13.86
C GLU A 38 16.30 0.74 15.24
N LYS A 39 15.45 1.30 16.13
CA LYS A 39 15.84 1.68 17.49
C LYS A 39 15.89 0.50 18.47
N GLU A 40 14.88 -0.37 18.44
CA GLU A 40 14.66 -1.40 19.47
C GLU A 40 15.02 -2.83 18.97
N GLY A 41 15.14 -3.04 17.66
CA GLY A 41 15.51 -4.33 17.07
C GLY A 41 14.39 -5.37 17.03
N HIS A 42 13.16 -4.97 17.37
CA HIS A 42 11.96 -5.82 17.31
C HIS A 42 10.71 -4.97 17.02
N LEU A 43 9.59 -5.64 16.74
CA LEU A 43 8.32 -4.96 16.49
C LEU A 43 7.75 -4.33 17.76
N GLN A 44 7.13 -3.16 17.61
CA GLN A 44 6.43 -2.49 18.70
C GLN A 44 5.38 -3.41 19.34
N GLY A 45 5.43 -3.55 20.65
CA GLY A 45 4.51 -4.38 21.43
C GLY A 45 4.85 -5.88 21.41
N VAL A 46 5.73 -6.36 20.53
CA VAL A 46 6.27 -7.73 20.59
C VAL A 46 7.54 -7.71 21.43
N PRO A 47 7.66 -8.54 22.48
CA PRO A 47 8.87 -8.55 23.30
C PRO A 47 10.06 -9.10 22.52
N SER A 48 11.25 -8.61 22.85
CA SER A 48 12.51 -9.15 22.34
C SER A 48 12.76 -10.56 22.85
N ALA A 49 13.61 -11.32 22.15
CA ALA A 49 14.02 -12.65 22.59
C ALA A 49 14.68 -12.63 23.99
N LYS A 50 15.34 -11.52 24.34
CA LYS A 50 15.96 -11.33 25.66
C LYS A 50 14.90 -11.16 26.74
N GLU A 51 13.90 -10.31 26.52
CA GLU A 51 12.77 -10.09 27.46
C GLU A 51 11.98 -11.39 27.69
N VAL A 52 11.71 -12.15 26.62
CA VAL A 52 11.02 -13.45 26.73
C VAL A 52 11.82 -14.45 27.58
N LYS A 53 13.15 -14.42 27.48
CA LYS A 53 14.04 -15.31 28.24
C LYS A 53 14.15 -14.91 29.71
N GLU A 54 14.13 -13.62 30.02
CA GLU A 54 14.32 -13.08 31.37
C GLU A 54 13.02 -13.08 32.19
N GLU A 55 11.91 -12.64 31.60
CA GLU A 55 10.64 -12.44 32.31
C GLU A 55 9.73 -13.67 32.23
N GLY A 56 9.91 -14.49 31.18
CA GLY A 56 8.98 -15.56 30.83
C GLY A 56 7.65 -14.99 30.33
N LEU A 57 7.19 -15.39 29.15
CA LEU A 57 5.90 -14.94 28.63
C LEU A 57 4.88 -16.08 28.59
N MET A 58 3.63 -15.76 28.93
CA MET A 58 2.53 -16.68 28.71
C MET A 58 2.27 -16.85 27.20
N LEU A 59 2.12 -18.09 26.74
CA LEU A 59 1.85 -18.40 25.33
C LEU A 59 0.63 -17.64 24.77
N GLY A 60 -0.41 -17.45 25.61
CA GLY A 60 -1.60 -16.68 25.23
C GLY A 60 -1.32 -15.21 24.94
N GLU A 61 -0.34 -14.60 25.61
CA GLU A 61 0.04 -13.19 25.40
C GLU A 61 0.85 -13.01 24.11
N ILE A 62 1.75 -13.94 23.80
CA ILE A 62 2.47 -13.95 22.52
C ILE A 62 1.47 -14.12 21.37
N ASN A 63 0.55 -15.07 21.49
CA ASN A 63 -0.45 -15.32 20.45
C ASN A 63 -1.38 -14.12 20.23
N ALA A 64 -1.79 -13.43 21.31
CA ALA A 64 -2.59 -12.21 21.19
C ALA A 64 -1.81 -11.09 20.46
N LYS A 65 -0.54 -10.88 20.82
CA LYS A 65 0.33 -9.89 20.15
C LYS A 65 0.59 -10.25 18.69
N LEU A 66 0.80 -11.52 18.37
CA LEU A 66 0.97 -11.99 17.00
C LEU A 66 -0.28 -11.73 16.17
N LEU A 67 -1.46 -12.06 16.70
CA LEU A 67 -2.73 -11.80 16.03
C LEU A 67 -2.91 -10.31 15.75
N GLN A 68 -2.62 -9.45 16.74
CA GLN A 68 -2.63 -7.99 16.54
C GLN A 68 -1.74 -7.55 15.37
N LYS A 69 -0.52 -8.10 15.25
CA LYS A 69 0.39 -7.78 14.14
C LYS A 69 -0.10 -8.30 12.80
N ILE A 70 -0.79 -9.44 12.78
CA ILE A 70 -1.45 -9.95 11.57
C ILE A 70 -2.58 -9.01 11.13
N GLU A 71 -3.38 -8.48 12.06
CA GLU A 71 -4.44 -7.51 11.72
C GLU A 71 -3.83 -6.20 11.16
N GLU A 72 -2.80 -5.66 11.81
CA GLU A 72 -2.06 -4.48 11.33
C GLU A 72 -1.49 -4.71 9.92
N LEU A 73 -0.81 -5.85 9.71
CA LEU A 73 -0.27 -6.22 8.41
C LEU A 73 -1.35 -6.33 7.34
N THR A 74 -2.50 -6.92 7.69
CA THR A 74 -3.62 -7.04 6.76
C THR A 74 -4.16 -5.66 6.36
N LEU A 75 -4.27 -4.72 7.30
CA LEU A 75 -4.67 -3.34 6.99
C LEU A 75 -3.68 -2.65 6.06
N TYR A 76 -2.37 -2.76 6.29
CA TYR A 76 -1.38 -2.20 5.38
C TYR A 76 -1.46 -2.83 3.99
N THR A 77 -1.66 -4.15 3.90
CA THR A 77 -1.79 -4.84 2.61
C THR A 77 -3.03 -4.39 1.84
N ILE A 78 -4.17 -4.17 2.53
CA ILE A 78 -5.38 -3.61 1.91
C ILE A 78 -5.10 -2.19 1.38
N GLU A 79 -4.44 -1.35 2.18
CA GLU A 79 -4.08 0.00 1.74
C GLU A 79 -3.15 -0.03 0.52
N GLN A 80 -2.14 -0.90 0.53
CA GLN A 80 -1.22 -1.10 -0.59
C GLN A 80 -1.96 -1.56 -1.87
N GLU A 81 -2.87 -2.54 -1.76
CA GLU A 81 -3.70 -3.01 -2.88
C GLU A 81 -4.54 -1.87 -3.48
N ILE A 82 -5.10 -0.99 -2.65
CA ILE A 82 -5.85 0.19 -3.12
C ILE A 82 -4.94 1.16 -3.87
N GLN A 83 -3.74 1.44 -3.36
CA GLN A 83 -2.79 2.33 -4.02
C GLN A 83 -2.29 1.75 -5.35
N LEU A 84 -2.01 0.45 -5.39
CA LEU A 84 -1.61 -0.26 -6.61
C LEU A 84 -2.69 -0.18 -7.69
N LYS A 85 -3.96 -0.39 -7.32
CA LYS A 85 -5.09 -0.24 -8.26
C LYS A 85 -5.19 1.17 -8.83
N LYS A 86 -5.09 2.20 -7.97
CA LYS A 86 -5.10 3.60 -8.40
C LYS A 86 -3.94 3.91 -9.34
N GLN A 87 -2.74 3.40 -9.05
CA GLN A 87 -1.58 3.59 -9.89
C GLN A 87 -1.74 2.89 -11.25
N GLN A 88 -2.29 1.67 -11.26
CA GLN A 88 -2.58 0.95 -12.50
C GLN A 88 -3.62 1.68 -13.36
N GLU A 89 -4.69 2.21 -12.75
CA GLU A 89 -5.68 3.03 -13.47
C GLU A 89 -5.05 4.29 -14.07
N LEU A 90 -4.17 4.96 -13.33
CA LEU A 90 -3.43 6.13 -13.84
C LEU A 90 -2.54 5.76 -15.04
N LEU A 91 -1.81 4.64 -14.95
CA LEU A 91 -0.96 4.15 -16.04
C LEU A 91 -1.79 3.84 -17.30
N ASN A 92 -2.89 3.11 -17.16
CA ASN A 92 -3.78 2.79 -18.28
C ASN A 92 -4.33 4.06 -18.97
N ASN A 93 -4.65 5.08 -18.17
CA ASN A 93 -5.10 6.38 -18.68
C ASN A 93 -3.99 7.13 -19.42
N GLN A 94 -2.75 7.06 -18.92
CA GLN A 94 -1.59 7.64 -19.58
C GLN A 94 -1.28 6.93 -20.90
N GLU A 95 -1.27 5.60 -20.92
CA GLU A 95 -1.09 4.79 -22.13
C GLU A 95 -2.15 5.11 -23.20
N SER A 96 -3.41 5.24 -22.79
CA SER A 96 -4.50 5.59 -23.71
C SER A 96 -4.29 6.97 -24.35
N ARG A 97 -3.85 7.96 -23.56
CA ARG A 97 -3.51 9.30 -24.07
C ARG A 97 -2.30 9.26 -25.00
N GLU A 98 -1.29 8.47 -24.66
CA GLU A 98 -0.10 8.31 -25.49
C GLU A 98 -0.44 7.74 -26.85
N ILE A 99 -1.27 6.68 -26.90
CA ILE A 99 -1.77 6.10 -28.14
C ILE A 99 -2.54 7.13 -28.97
N GLU A 100 -3.39 7.95 -28.35
CA GLU A 100 -4.14 9.00 -29.06
C GLU A 100 -3.21 10.06 -29.66
N LEU A 101 -2.18 10.48 -28.90
CA LEU A 101 -1.18 11.44 -29.39
C LEU A 101 -0.35 10.86 -30.53
N GLN A 102 0.05 9.58 -30.44
CA GLN A 102 0.77 8.90 -31.50
C GLN A 102 -0.05 8.80 -32.79
N LYS A 103 -1.37 8.56 -32.70
CA LYS A 103 -2.27 8.57 -33.87
C LYS A 103 -2.35 9.94 -34.53
N LYS A 104 -2.55 11.00 -33.73
CA LYS A 104 -2.57 12.39 -34.23
C LYS A 104 -1.25 12.76 -34.90
N LEU A 105 -0.13 12.33 -34.34
CA LEU A 105 1.19 12.56 -34.92
C LEU A 105 1.34 11.84 -36.27
N LEU A 106 0.86 10.61 -36.39
CA LEU A 106 0.90 9.85 -37.65
C LEU A 106 0.08 10.55 -38.75
N GLU A 107 -1.14 11.00 -38.44
CA GLU A 107 -1.98 11.75 -39.38
C GLU A 107 -1.28 13.04 -39.87
N GLN A 108 -0.60 13.75 -38.96
CA GLN A 108 0.18 14.93 -39.32
C GLN A 108 1.38 14.59 -40.21
N GLN A 109 2.06 13.46 -39.95
CA GLN A 109 3.17 12.99 -40.79
C GLN A 109 2.70 12.64 -42.22
N GLU A 110 1.55 12.00 -42.36
CA GLU A 110 0.97 11.69 -43.67
C GLU A 110 0.60 12.97 -44.44
N SER A 111 -0.03 13.92 -43.76
CA SER A 111 -0.35 15.24 -44.33
C SER A 111 0.92 15.95 -44.80
N LEU A 112 1.96 16.01 -43.97
CA LEU A 112 3.25 16.62 -44.32
C LEU A 112 3.88 15.94 -45.54
N LYS A 113 3.90 14.61 -45.57
CA LYS A 113 4.41 13.84 -46.71
C LYS A 113 3.67 14.17 -48.01
N SER A 114 2.35 14.33 -47.94
CA SER A 114 1.55 14.71 -49.11
C SER A 114 1.88 16.12 -49.61
N LEU A 115 2.15 17.05 -48.70
CA LEU A 115 2.54 18.42 -49.03
C LEU A 115 3.94 18.47 -49.66
N LEU A 116 4.90 17.73 -49.10
CA LEU A 116 6.26 17.62 -49.66
C LEU A 116 6.22 17.11 -51.10
N LYS A 117 5.43 16.07 -51.37
CA LYS A 117 5.25 15.54 -52.74
C LYS A 117 4.68 16.59 -53.71
N ARG A 118 3.77 17.45 -53.25
CA ARG A 118 3.21 18.54 -54.08
C ARG A 118 4.25 19.61 -54.37
N ILE A 119 5.09 19.94 -53.40
CA ILE A 119 6.19 20.91 -53.57
C ILE A 119 7.20 20.38 -54.59
N GLU A 120 7.62 19.11 -54.48
CA GLU A 120 8.55 18.49 -55.44
C GLU A 120 8.04 18.56 -56.89
N ILE A 121 6.73 18.43 -57.11
CA ILE A 121 6.13 18.54 -58.44
C ILE A 121 6.22 19.99 -58.96
N LEU A 122 5.96 20.98 -58.11
CA LEU A 122 5.99 22.40 -58.47
C LEU A 122 7.43 22.92 -58.69
N GLU A 123 8.42 22.33 -58.05
CA GLU A 123 9.84 22.68 -58.24
C GLU A 123 10.44 22.11 -59.54
N GLN A 124 9.74 21.19 -60.22
CA GLN A 124 10.16 20.60 -61.49
C GLN A 124 9.58 21.30 -62.74
N GLU A 125 8.73 22.31 -62.56
CA GLU A 125 8.17 23.19 -63.61
C GLU A 125 8.90 24.54 -63.68
#